data_AF-A0A6C0E1N0-F1
#
_entry.id   AF-A0A6C0E1N0-F1
#
_cell.length_a   1.000
_cell.length_b   1.000
_cell.length_c   1.000
_cell.angle_alpha   90.00
_cell.angle_beta   90.00
_cell.angle_gamma   90.00
#
_symmetry.space_group_name_H-M   'P 1'
#
loop_
_entity.id
_entity.type
_entity.pdbx_description
1 polymer ?
#
loop_
_entity_poly.entity_id
_entity_poly.type
_entity_poly.pdbx_seq_one_letter_code
_entity_poly.pdbx_strand_id
1 'polypeptide(L)'
;MYYEDDHYHPVNNDYANHNAALSDLKQMDKGYHKIKRLGYKKSANGTLTPKMVNVEVYCSGDVGTYIRNAVTGQRYSYRIGTTEEDHLFKVGLSTGELSANAGSLFYDSPEQYEKHCFLTLSSETKERWYEKKMSTRRQQ
;
A
#
# COMPACT_ATOMS: atom_id res chain seq x y z
N MET A 1 -24.71 5.41 -45.26
CA MET A 1 -23.38 5.51 -44.66
C MET A 1 -23.36 4.58 -43.46
N TYR A 2 -22.69 3.44 -43.58
CA TYR A 2 -22.42 2.58 -42.43
C TYR A 2 -21.16 3.16 -41.78
N TYR A 3 -21.24 3.51 -40.49
CA TYR A 3 -20.07 3.93 -39.73
C TYR A 3 -19.20 2.69 -39.54
N GLU A 4 -18.00 2.69 -40.08
CA GLU A 4 -16.98 1.71 -39.74
C GLU A 4 -16.56 1.98 -38.29
N ASP A 5 -17.01 1.12 -37.39
CA ASP A 5 -16.51 1.08 -36.01
C ASP A 5 -15.04 0.65 -36.07
N ASP A 6 -14.13 1.64 -36.10
CA ASP A 6 -12.70 1.48 -35.89
C ASP A 6 -12.45 0.83 -34.52
N HIS A 7 -12.53 -0.50 -34.45
CA HIS A 7 -12.13 -1.27 -33.30
C HIS A 7 -10.63 -1.13 -33.13
N TYR A 8 -10.22 -0.27 -32.21
CA TYR A 8 -8.85 -0.15 -31.74
C TYR A 8 -8.39 -1.50 -31.19
N HIS A 9 -7.59 -2.23 -31.98
CA HIS A 9 -6.92 -3.45 -31.58
C HIS A 9 -5.48 -3.11 -31.20
N PRO A 10 -5.16 -2.92 -29.91
CA PRO A 10 -3.79 -2.62 -29.49
C PRO A 10 -2.87 -3.78 -29.86
N VAL A 11 -1.81 -3.47 -30.59
CA VAL A 11 -0.79 -4.42 -31.02
C VAL A 11 0.00 -4.85 -29.79
N ASN A 12 0.26 -6.16 -29.65
CA ASN A 12 0.76 -6.84 -28.45
C ASN A 12 2.06 -6.29 -27.80
N ASN A 13 2.68 -5.23 -28.32
CA ASN A 13 3.91 -4.62 -27.80
C ASN A 13 3.66 -3.35 -26.97
N ASP A 14 2.52 -2.69 -27.14
CA ASP A 14 2.25 -1.40 -26.48
C ASP A 14 2.08 -1.55 -24.96
N TYR A 15 1.56 -2.71 -24.52
CA TYR A 15 1.35 -3.03 -23.11
C TYR A 15 2.65 -3.20 -22.31
N ALA A 16 3.69 -3.79 -22.90
CA ALA A 16 4.97 -3.99 -22.23
C ALA A 16 5.67 -2.64 -22.00
N ASN A 17 5.60 -1.75 -22.99
CA ASN A 17 6.15 -0.39 -22.90
C ASN A 17 5.36 0.47 -21.90
N HIS A 18 4.02 0.32 -21.87
CA HIS A 18 3.16 1.00 -20.91
C HIS A 18 3.49 0.63 -19.45
N ASN A 19 3.76 -0.64 -19.16
CA ASN A 19 4.13 -1.10 -17.81
C ASN A 19 5.49 -0.55 -17.35
N ALA A 20 6.46 -0.43 -18.26
CA ALA A 20 7.75 0.17 -17.97
C ALA A 20 7.60 1.66 -17.61
N ALA A 21 6.87 2.42 -18.44
CA ALA A 21 6.58 3.83 -18.18
C ALA A 21 5.85 4.04 -16.84
N LEU A 22 4.88 3.19 -16.49
CA LEU A 22 4.18 3.25 -15.19
C LEU A 22 5.12 2.97 -14.00
N SER A 23 6.05 2.02 -14.15
CA SER A 23 7.07 1.73 -13.12
C SER A 23 8.01 2.93 -12.92
N ASP A 24 8.40 3.60 -14.01
CA ASP A 24 9.28 4.76 -13.94
C ASP A 24 8.58 5.95 -13.29
N LEU A 25 7.31 6.19 -13.64
CA LEU A 25 6.47 7.21 -12.99
C LEU A 25 6.31 6.97 -11.48
N LYS A 26 6.13 5.71 -11.05
CA LYS A 26 6.10 5.36 -9.62
C LYS A 26 7.42 5.67 -8.92
N GLN A 27 8.56 5.35 -9.56
CA GLN A 27 9.89 5.60 -9.00
C GLN A 27 10.21 7.09 -8.85
N MET A 28 9.57 7.96 -9.62
CA MET A 28 9.68 9.41 -9.45
C MET A 28 8.96 9.94 -8.20
N ASP A 29 8.02 9.18 -7.60
CA ASP A 29 7.35 9.57 -6.36
C ASP A 29 8.32 9.42 -5.17
N LYS A 30 8.62 10.56 -4.53
CA LYS A 30 9.57 10.65 -3.42
C LYS A 30 9.32 9.67 -2.27
N GLY A 31 8.08 9.26 -2.02
CA GLY A 31 7.83 8.25 -0.98
C GLY A 31 7.15 6.99 -1.49
N TYR A 32 7.33 6.69 -2.77
CA TYR A 32 7.26 5.32 -3.23
C TYR A 32 8.56 4.60 -2.85
N HIS A 33 8.44 3.46 -2.18
CA HIS A 33 9.56 2.61 -1.80
C HIS A 33 9.26 1.15 -2.11
N LYS A 34 10.32 0.35 -2.27
CA LYS A 34 10.22 -1.11 -2.40
C LYS A 34 10.91 -1.75 -1.21
N ILE A 35 10.16 -2.46 -0.38
CA ILE A 35 10.67 -3.20 0.78
C ILE A 35 10.69 -4.70 0.48
N LYS A 36 11.60 -5.44 1.09
CA LYS A 36 11.70 -6.89 0.90
C LYS A 36 11.01 -7.60 2.05
N ARG A 37 10.04 -8.47 1.74
CA ARG A 37 9.32 -9.25 2.75
C ARG A 37 9.42 -10.74 2.43
N LEU A 38 9.37 -11.57 3.46
CA LEU A 38 9.34 -13.02 3.31
C LEU A 38 7.91 -13.44 2.97
N GLY A 39 7.67 -13.77 1.71
CA GLY A 39 6.41 -14.36 1.26
C GLY A 39 6.51 -15.87 1.09
N TYR A 40 5.40 -16.50 0.73
CA TYR A 40 5.33 -17.93 0.42
C TYR A 40 4.76 -18.14 -0.98
N LYS A 41 5.44 -18.94 -1.79
CA LYS A 41 4.94 -19.36 -3.10
C LYS A 41 4.47 -20.81 -3.02
N LYS A 42 3.24 -21.07 -3.49
CA LYS A 42 2.75 -22.44 -3.70
C LYS A 42 3.44 -23.04 -4.91
N SER A 43 4.14 -24.16 -4.70
CA SER A 43 4.63 -25.01 -5.79
C SER A 43 3.47 -25.78 -6.42
N ALA A 44 3.68 -26.31 -7.63
CA ALA A 44 2.70 -27.17 -8.31
C ALA A 44 2.28 -28.38 -7.45
N ASN A 45 3.17 -28.84 -6.56
CA ASN A 45 2.95 -29.96 -5.65
C ASN A 45 2.27 -29.56 -4.32
N GLY A 46 1.79 -28.31 -4.18
CA GLY A 46 1.13 -27.80 -2.98
C GLY A 46 2.07 -27.37 -1.85
N THR A 47 3.36 -27.69 -1.91
CA THR A 47 4.36 -27.25 -0.92
C THR A 47 4.56 -25.74 -0.96
N LEU A 48 4.51 -25.10 0.22
CA LEU A 48 4.83 -23.68 0.39
C LEU A 48 6.35 -23.51 0.54
N THR A 49 6.95 -22.77 -0.38
CA THR A 49 8.38 -22.44 -0.30
C THR A 49 8.55 -20.97 0.08
N PRO A 50 9.44 -20.65 1.04
CA PRO A 50 9.73 -19.27 1.41
C PRO A 50 10.43 -18.56 0.24
N LYS A 51 9.98 -17.35 -0.08
CA LYS A 51 10.58 -16.52 -1.14
C LYS A 51 10.57 -15.05 -0.72
N MET A 52 11.68 -14.36 -0.96
CA MET A 52 11.73 -12.90 -0.82
C MET A 52 10.90 -12.23 -1.91
N VAL A 53 9.92 -11.44 -1.50
CA VAL A 53 9.02 -10.67 -2.37
C VAL A 53 9.30 -9.19 -2.17
N ASN A 54 9.38 -8.44 -3.27
CA ASN A 54 9.42 -6.98 -3.21
C ASN A 54 7.98 -6.48 -3.06
N VAL A 55 7.74 -5.74 -1.99
CA VAL A 55 6.45 -5.08 -1.69
C VAL A 55 6.61 -3.60 -1.98
N GLU A 56 5.73 -3.06 -2.81
CA GLU A 56 5.68 -1.64 -3.14
C GLU A 56 4.90 -0.91 -2.05
N VAL A 57 5.47 0.14 -1.45
CA VAL A 57 4.80 0.91 -0.39
C VAL A 57 4.82 2.40 -0.69
N TYR A 58 3.74 3.08 -0.31
CA TYR A 58 3.61 4.53 -0.43
C TYR A 58 3.57 5.18 0.96
N CYS A 59 4.66 5.83 1.37
CA CYS A 59 4.83 6.44 2.69
C CYS A 59 4.24 7.85 2.74
N SER A 60 3.23 8.11 3.55
CA SER A 60 2.76 9.48 3.77
C SER A 60 3.89 10.42 4.26
N GLY A 61 3.77 11.72 3.97
CA GLY A 61 4.78 12.72 4.33
C GLY A 61 4.74 13.10 5.82
N ASP A 62 5.10 14.35 6.10
CA ASP A 62 5.12 14.91 7.45
C ASP A 62 3.76 15.43 7.91
N VAL A 63 3.68 15.83 9.18
CA VAL A 63 2.49 16.42 9.82
C VAL A 63 1.88 17.52 8.95
N GLY A 64 0.56 17.51 8.81
CA GLY A 64 -0.20 18.46 7.98
C GLY A 64 -0.35 18.05 6.51
N THR A 65 0.39 17.04 6.03
CA THR A 65 0.19 16.48 4.67
C THR A 65 -1.02 15.54 4.61
N TYR A 66 -1.58 15.37 3.41
CA TYR A 66 -2.67 14.43 3.17
C TYR A 66 -2.18 12.98 3.33
N ILE A 67 -3.02 12.17 3.97
CA ILE A 67 -2.73 10.75 4.15
C ILE A 67 -2.87 10.01 2.82
N ARG A 68 -1.95 9.10 2.54
CA ARG A 68 -2.03 8.19 1.39
C ARG A 68 -2.09 6.74 1.82
N ASN A 69 -2.86 5.96 1.09
CA ASN A 69 -2.93 4.52 1.27
C ASN A 69 -1.58 3.89 0.90
N ALA A 70 -1.02 3.09 1.80
CA ALA A 70 0.28 2.46 1.63
C ALA A 70 0.31 1.38 0.53
N VAL A 71 -0.85 0.83 0.13
CA VAL A 71 -0.99 -0.18 -0.93
C VAL A 71 -1.24 0.48 -2.29
N THR A 72 -2.23 1.36 -2.37
CA THR A 72 -2.70 1.90 -3.66
C THR A 72 -2.08 3.25 -4.02
N GLY A 73 -1.52 3.98 -3.05
CA GLY A 73 -1.07 5.35 -3.22
C GLY A 73 -2.20 6.39 -3.29
N GLN A 74 -3.47 5.97 -3.15
CA GLN A 74 -4.61 6.87 -3.16
C GLN A 74 -4.53 7.84 -1.98
N ARG A 75 -4.77 9.14 -2.24
CA ARG A 75 -4.82 10.17 -1.20
C ARG A 75 -6.22 10.25 -0.59
N TYR A 76 -6.26 10.36 0.72
CA TYR A 76 -7.46 10.65 1.49
C TYR A 76 -7.54 12.14 1.83
N SER A 77 -8.75 12.61 2.16
CA SER A 77 -8.97 13.98 2.63
C SER A 77 -8.44 14.24 4.05
N TYR A 78 -8.08 13.17 4.77
CA TYR A 78 -7.52 13.23 6.12
C TYR A 78 -6.08 13.73 6.10
N ARG A 79 -5.68 14.42 7.17
CA ARG A 79 -4.33 14.98 7.33
C ARG A 79 -3.59 14.29 8.48
N ILE A 80 -2.27 14.19 8.33
CA ILE A 80 -1.41 13.64 9.38
C ILE A 80 -1.39 14.61 10.57
N GLY A 81 -1.59 14.06 11.77
CA GLY A 81 -1.67 14.83 13.01
C GLY A 81 -3.05 15.37 13.35
N THR A 82 -4.10 15.05 12.59
CA THR A 82 -5.50 15.28 13.00
C THR A 82 -6.07 14.02 13.66
N THR A 83 -7.16 14.17 14.41
CA THR A 83 -7.88 13.03 15.01
C THR A 83 -8.44 12.05 13.97
N GLU A 84 -8.55 12.48 12.71
CA GLU A 84 -9.04 11.64 11.62
C GLU A 84 -8.02 10.56 11.22
N GLU A 85 -6.73 10.73 11.54
CA GLU A 85 -5.71 9.72 11.24
C GLU A 85 -5.97 8.40 12.01
N ASP A 86 -6.70 8.48 13.13
CA ASP A 86 -7.06 7.33 13.97
C ASP A 86 -8.07 6.37 13.32
N HIS A 87 -8.76 6.80 12.26
CA HIS A 87 -9.64 5.93 11.48
C HIS A 87 -8.87 4.91 10.64
N LEU A 88 -7.59 5.20 10.39
CA LEU A 88 -6.67 4.41 9.61
C LEU A 88 -5.70 3.65 10.52
N PHE A 89 -5.14 2.56 10.00
CA PHE A 89 -4.11 1.80 10.67
C PHE A 89 -2.73 2.36 10.28
N LYS A 90 -2.11 3.09 11.22
CA LYS A 90 -0.81 3.74 11.05
C LYS A 90 0.33 2.79 11.43
N VAL A 91 1.33 2.66 10.57
CA VAL A 91 2.50 1.82 10.77
C VAL A 91 3.77 2.63 10.54
N GLY A 92 4.70 2.55 11.50
CA GLY A 92 6.08 3.04 11.34
C GLY A 92 7.03 1.86 11.16
N LEU A 93 7.78 1.82 10.06
CA LEU A 93 8.84 0.83 9.87
C LEU A 93 10.16 1.39 10.41
N SER A 94 10.66 0.79 11.49
CA SER A 94 11.95 1.16 12.10
C SER A 94 13.09 0.21 11.69
N THR A 95 12.93 -0.49 10.56
CA THR A 95 13.86 -1.54 10.08
C THR A 95 15.03 -0.99 9.26
N GLY A 96 15.06 0.32 8.99
CA GLY A 96 16.09 0.96 8.14
C GLY A 96 15.98 0.61 6.66
N GLU A 97 14.94 -0.12 6.24
CA GLU A 97 14.68 -0.48 4.84
C GLU A 97 14.08 0.66 4.03
N LEU A 98 13.57 1.67 4.73
CA LEU A 98 13.03 2.88 4.16
C LEU A 98 14.10 3.98 4.13
N SER A 99 13.99 4.90 3.18
CA SER A 99 14.87 6.08 3.15
C SER A 99 14.71 6.93 4.42
N ALA A 100 15.71 7.73 4.78
CA ALA A 100 15.70 8.56 5.98
C ALA A 100 14.51 9.54 6.09
N ASN A 101 13.83 9.81 4.97
CA ASN A 101 12.65 10.69 4.89
C ASN A 101 11.34 9.93 4.68
N ALA A 102 11.34 8.61 4.87
CA ALA A 102 10.13 7.84 4.71
C ALA A 102 9.23 8.06 5.92
N GLY A 103 8.12 8.76 5.71
CA GLY A 103 7.13 8.97 6.75
C GLY A 103 6.29 7.72 7.03
N SER A 104 5.13 7.93 7.64
CA SER A 104 4.28 6.84 8.13
C SER A 104 3.53 6.13 7.00
N LEU A 105 3.30 4.83 7.17
CA LEU A 105 2.41 4.06 6.29
C LEU A 105 1.01 4.04 6.88
N PHE A 106 0.00 4.22 6.03
CA PHE A 106 -1.40 4.18 6.45
C PHE A 106 -2.17 3.13 5.65
N TYR A 107 -2.96 2.34 6.36
CA TYR A 107 -3.79 1.26 5.83
C TYR A 107 -5.24 1.45 6.27
N ASP A 108 -6.18 0.93 5.51
CA ASP A 108 -7.61 0.97 5.88
C ASP A 108 -7.92 0.07 7.09
N SER A 109 -7.15 -1.00 7.24
CA SER A 109 -7.29 -1.97 8.32
C SER A 109 -5.95 -2.70 8.62
N PRO A 110 -5.78 -3.27 9.83
CA PRO A 110 -4.60 -4.09 10.14
C PRO A 110 -4.48 -5.31 9.23
N GLU A 111 -5.59 -5.89 8.77
CA GLU A 111 -5.60 -7.04 7.84
C GLU A 111 -5.10 -6.65 6.45
N GLN A 112 -5.32 -5.40 6.03
CA GLN A 112 -4.72 -4.87 4.79
C GLN A 112 -3.20 -4.83 4.90
N TYR A 113 -2.66 -4.44 6.06
CA TYR A 113 -1.22 -4.48 6.34
C TYR A 113 -0.67 -5.90 6.36
N GLU A 114 -1.34 -6.84 7.06
CA GLU A 114 -0.98 -8.27 7.10
C GLU A 114 -0.85 -8.86 5.69
N LYS A 115 -1.87 -8.64 4.85
CA LYS A 115 -1.89 -9.11 3.46
C LYS A 115 -0.81 -8.44 2.63
N HIS A 116 -0.59 -7.14 2.81
CA HIS A 116 0.38 -6.39 2.01
C HIS A 116 1.82 -6.78 2.33
N CYS A 117 2.14 -6.98 3.61
CA CYS A 117 3.49 -7.27 4.08
C CYS A 117 3.76 -8.76 4.33
N PHE A 118 2.82 -9.65 4.02
CA PHE A 118 2.91 -11.10 4.22
C PHE A 118 3.25 -11.49 5.67
N LEU A 119 2.62 -10.80 6.63
CA LEU A 119 2.84 -11.01 8.05
C LEU A 119 1.53 -11.23 8.79
N THR A 120 1.62 -11.73 10.01
CA THR A 120 0.48 -11.88 10.91
C THR A 120 0.73 -11.01 12.13
N LEU A 121 -0.20 -10.10 12.40
CA LEU A 121 -0.21 -9.26 13.58
C LEU A 121 -0.80 -10.05 14.76
N SER A 122 -0.39 -9.68 15.98
CA SER A 122 -1.02 -10.23 17.18
C SER A 122 -2.48 -9.79 17.27
N SER A 123 -3.33 -10.65 17.83
CA SER A 123 -4.74 -10.33 18.09
C SER A 123 -4.88 -9.07 18.95
N GLU A 124 -4.01 -8.91 19.96
CA GLU A 124 -3.97 -7.73 20.82
C GLU A 124 -3.79 -6.41 20.03
N THR A 125 -2.91 -6.40 19.03
CA THR A 125 -2.68 -5.21 18.19
C THR A 125 -3.93 -4.84 17.41
N LYS A 126 -4.64 -5.85 16.89
CA LYS A 126 -5.88 -5.68 16.14
C LYS A 126 -6.99 -5.16 17.05
N GLU A 127 -7.19 -5.81 18.19
CA GLU A 127 -8.19 -5.42 19.21
C GLU A 127 -7.98 -3.98 19.67
N ARG A 128 -6.75 -3.60 20.05
CA ARG A 128 -6.42 -2.25 20.47
C ARG A 128 -6.77 -1.20 19.40
N TRP A 129 -6.53 -1.50 18.13
CA TRP A 129 -6.91 -0.61 17.04
C TRP A 129 -8.43 -0.53 16.86
N TYR A 130 -9.13 -1.66 16.90
CA TYR A 130 -10.60 -1.67 16.82
C TYR A 130 -11.24 -0.88 17.96
N GLU A 131 -10.74 -1.03 19.18
CA GLU A 131 -11.18 -0.25 20.35
C GLU A 131 -10.97 1.25 20.14
N LYS A 132 -9.77 1.65 19.69
CA LYS A 132 -9.45 3.05 19.38
C LYS A 132 -10.42 3.61 18.34
N LYS A 133 -10.58 2.90 17.21
CA LYS A 133 -11.47 3.30 16.11
C LYS A 133 -12.92 3.45 16.55
N MET A 134 -13.41 2.55 17.40
CA MET A 134 -14.76 2.64 17.96
C MET A 134 -14.91 3.83 18.91
N SER A 135 -13.89 4.15 19.70
CA SER A 135 -13.91 5.31 20.60
C SER A 135 -13.94 6.63 19.83
N THR A 136 -13.13 6.76 18.77
CA THR A 136 -13.07 7.96 17.91
C THR A 136 -14.39 8.17 17.17
N ARG A 137 -15.05 7.10 16.71
CA ARG A 137 -16.36 7.17 16.04
C ARG A 137 -17.50 7.62 16.97
N ARG A 138 -17.39 7.38 18.28
CA ARG A 138 -18.42 7.77 19.27
C ARG A 138 -18.35 9.24 19.68
N GLN A 139 -17.26 9.94 19.37
CA GLN A 139 -17.03 11.35 19.74
C GLN A 139 -17.32 12.33 18.60
N GLN A 140 -17.77 11.84 17.44
CA GLN A 140 -18.26 12.65 16.31
C GLN A 140 -19.78 12.63 16.29
#